data_AF-A0A381N0L6-F1
#
_entry.id   AF-A0A381N0L6-F1
#
_cell.length_a   1.000
_cell.length_b   1.000
_cell.length_c   1.000
_cell.angle_alpha   90.00
_cell.angle_beta   90.00
_cell.angle_gamma   90.00
#
_symmetry.space_group_name_H-M   'P 1'
#
loop_
_entity.id
_entity.type
_entity.pdbx_description
1 polymer ?
#
loop_
_entity_poly.entity_id
_entity_poly.type
_entity_poly.pdbx_seq_one_letter_code
_entity_poly.pdbx_strand_id
1 'polypeptide(L)'
;MSDTSFTLEQYQIYPRTIIRNAAPSVLYEEALTYESDATISSVGALIVSSYEKTGRSPKDKRIVEYPNIMEDVWWGDINMGIDEDTFMVTRVRAVDYLNTCDRIYVVDGFAGWDPEYRLKIRIIATRPYHALFMHNMLIRPSAEELADYGEPDYVIFNAGRFPANPLTKHMTSRTSVELSFERKEFVILGTEYAGEMKKGVFTIMNYIMPKQGILSMHSSANVGIDGDVAIFFGLSGTGKTTLSADPKRQLIGDDEHCWTDDGIFNIEGGCYAKCINLSEEKEPDIFRAIQFGTVLENVDYDEDTRIVDYDGTSLTENTRASYPIDFILNAKIPCVGGHPQNIIFLTCDAFGVLPPVSKLSSSQAMYHFISGYTAKVAGTEMGVKEPEATFSACFGAAFMVWHPSKYAELLAERIEQNETSVWLVNTGWSGGGYGEGERMSLKYTRSIIDAILDGSLKNTPSVKNELFGFEVPTECPNVPDEIMQPRKTWSDGNAYDQAELKLAKMFKKNFKQFEAGSSSEIIKAGPDVS
;
A
#
# COMPACT_ATOMS: atom_id res chain seq x y z
N MET A 1 -0.54 -41.70 2.71
CA MET A 1 -1.33 -41.61 1.47
C MET A 1 -0.47 -40.87 0.46
N SER A 2 -0.53 -41.26 -0.81
CA SER A 2 0.51 -41.11 -1.85
C SER A 2 1.35 -39.84 -1.78
N ASP A 3 2.62 -40.03 -1.41
CA ASP A 3 3.69 -39.04 -1.40
C ASP A 3 4.07 -38.71 -2.85
N THR A 4 3.25 -37.91 -3.53
CA THR A 4 3.69 -37.23 -4.75
C THR A 4 4.69 -36.18 -4.31
N SER A 5 5.99 -36.49 -4.45
CA SER A 5 7.08 -35.54 -4.21
C SER A 5 6.77 -34.24 -4.94
N PHE A 6 6.65 -33.13 -4.20
CA PHE A 6 6.40 -31.82 -4.77
C PHE A 6 7.43 -31.48 -5.85
N THR A 7 6.97 -31.03 -7.01
CA THR A 7 7.81 -30.75 -8.18
C THR A 7 7.42 -29.43 -8.85
N LEU A 8 8.37 -28.82 -9.56
CA LEU A 8 8.18 -27.63 -10.39
C LEU A 8 8.38 -27.92 -11.89
N GLU A 9 8.34 -29.20 -12.30
CA GLU A 9 8.51 -29.63 -13.68
C GLU A 9 7.53 -28.95 -14.66
N GLN A 10 6.30 -28.67 -14.21
CA GLN A 10 5.31 -27.94 -15.00
C GLN A 10 5.75 -26.52 -15.40
N TYR A 11 6.70 -25.94 -14.65
CA TYR A 11 7.32 -24.66 -14.96
C TYR A 11 8.67 -24.80 -15.67
N GLN A 12 9.13 -26.04 -15.91
CA GLN A 12 10.44 -26.41 -16.44
C GLN A 12 11.59 -26.05 -15.48
N ILE A 13 11.34 -26.16 -14.16
CA ILE A 13 12.34 -25.91 -13.12
C ILE A 13 12.70 -27.24 -12.43
N TYR A 14 13.99 -27.56 -12.42
CA TYR A 14 14.59 -28.82 -11.97
C TYR A 14 15.76 -28.54 -11.00
N PRO A 15 15.48 -27.95 -9.84
CA PRO A 15 16.51 -27.58 -8.89
C PRO A 15 17.05 -28.83 -8.20
N ARG A 16 18.26 -28.75 -7.62
CA ARG A 16 18.79 -29.86 -6.82
C ARG A 16 18.06 -30.00 -5.48
N THR A 17 17.67 -28.87 -4.89
CA THR A 17 16.98 -28.81 -3.59
C THR A 17 15.80 -27.84 -3.67
N ILE A 18 14.63 -28.29 -3.22
CA ILE A 18 13.44 -27.45 -3.04
C ILE A 18 13.14 -27.33 -1.55
N ILE A 19 13.06 -26.09 -1.07
CA ILE A 19 12.66 -25.77 0.30
C ILE A 19 11.27 -25.14 0.24
N ARG A 20 10.22 -25.96 0.42
CA ARG A 20 8.82 -25.53 0.30
C ARG A 20 8.19 -25.26 1.67
N ASN A 21 7.53 -24.10 1.82
CA ASN A 21 6.77 -23.70 3.00
C ASN A 21 7.51 -23.95 4.32
N ALA A 22 8.83 -23.73 4.32
CA ALA A 22 9.66 -23.98 5.48
C ALA A 22 9.29 -23.05 6.65
N ALA A 23 9.49 -23.56 7.87
CA ALA A 23 9.30 -22.77 9.08
C ALA A 23 10.30 -21.60 9.12
N PRO A 24 9.97 -20.47 9.78
CA PRO A 24 10.88 -19.33 9.90
C PRO A 24 12.27 -19.71 10.41
N SER A 25 12.40 -20.63 11.37
CA SER A 25 13.70 -21.08 11.89
C SER A 25 14.59 -21.69 10.80
N VAL A 26 14.02 -22.51 9.91
CA VAL A 26 14.77 -23.11 8.78
C VAL A 26 15.19 -22.01 7.79
N LEU A 27 14.32 -21.05 7.51
CA LEU A 27 14.65 -19.93 6.62
C LEU A 27 15.74 -19.02 7.21
N TYR A 28 15.79 -18.86 8.53
CA TYR A 28 16.89 -18.18 9.23
C TYR A 28 18.20 -18.95 9.08
N GLU A 29 18.19 -20.27 9.32
CA GLU A 29 19.38 -21.12 9.15
C GLU A 29 19.91 -21.04 7.72
N GLU A 30 19.03 -21.14 6.72
CA GLU A 30 19.39 -21.03 5.31
C GLU A 30 19.94 -19.63 4.98
N ALA A 31 19.34 -18.56 5.50
CA ALA A 31 19.82 -17.19 5.31
C ALA A 31 21.23 -17.00 5.90
N LEU A 32 21.43 -17.38 7.16
CA LEU A 32 22.71 -17.21 7.85
C LEU A 32 23.83 -18.10 7.26
N THR A 33 23.45 -19.21 6.62
CA THR A 33 24.40 -20.13 5.98
C THR A 33 24.79 -19.67 4.58
N TYR A 34 23.83 -19.14 3.79
CA TYR A 34 24.01 -18.91 2.35
C TYR A 34 23.96 -17.45 1.90
N GLU A 35 23.61 -16.51 2.78
CA GLU A 35 23.63 -15.07 2.52
C GLU A 35 24.68 -14.39 3.40
N SER A 36 25.73 -13.86 2.78
CA SER A 36 26.90 -13.33 3.49
C SER A 36 26.63 -12.09 4.33
N ASP A 37 25.57 -11.35 4.01
CA ASP A 37 25.13 -10.12 4.66
C ASP A 37 23.92 -10.32 5.60
N ALA A 38 23.40 -11.55 5.70
CA ALA A 38 22.32 -11.84 6.63
C ALA A 38 22.84 -11.90 8.07
N THR A 39 22.10 -11.30 9.01
CA THR A 39 22.42 -11.39 10.43
C THR A 39 21.17 -11.37 11.29
N ILE A 40 21.33 -11.61 12.59
CA ILE A 40 20.24 -11.56 13.58
C ILE A 40 20.40 -10.28 14.41
N SER A 41 19.32 -9.51 14.55
CA SER A 41 19.27 -8.34 15.43
C SER A 41 19.26 -8.73 16.91
N SER A 42 19.47 -7.76 17.80
CA SER A 42 19.39 -7.96 19.26
C SER A 42 18.03 -8.48 19.74
N VAL A 43 16.96 -8.34 18.94
CA VAL A 43 15.60 -8.82 19.23
C VAL A 43 15.22 -10.09 18.44
N GLY A 44 16.16 -10.67 17.70
CA GLY A 44 15.94 -11.92 16.96
C GLY A 44 15.38 -11.76 15.55
N ALA A 45 15.20 -10.54 15.04
CA ALA A 45 14.76 -10.31 13.65
C ALA A 45 15.91 -10.59 12.66
N LEU A 46 15.59 -11.10 11.47
CA LEU A 46 16.56 -11.34 10.40
C LEU A 46 16.84 -10.02 9.65
N ILE A 47 18.06 -9.51 9.73
CA ILE A 47 18.51 -8.34 8.98
C ILE A 47 19.12 -8.79 7.66
N VAL A 48 18.72 -8.16 6.56
CA VAL A 48 19.21 -8.43 5.18
C VAL A 48 19.29 -7.17 4.34
N SER A 49 20.06 -7.21 3.24
CA SER A 49 20.05 -6.17 2.21
C SER A 49 19.35 -6.64 0.91
N SER A 50 18.66 -5.70 0.26
CA SER A 50 18.19 -5.82 -1.12
C SER A 50 19.14 -5.18 -2.15
N TYR A 51 20.34 -4.80 -1.69
CA TYR A 51 21.46 -4.27 -2.47
C TYR A 51 21.09 -3.01 -3.30
N GLU A 52 21.33 -3.05 -4.62
CA GLU A 52 21.19 -1.88 -5.50
C GLU A 52 19.76 -1.29 -5.49
N LYS A 53 18.74 -2.15 -5.38
CA LYS A 53 17.35 -1.74 -5.39
C LYS A 53 16.79 -1.80 -3.97
N THR A 54 16.66 -0.64 -3.35
CA THR A 54 16.10 -0.47 -1.99
C THR A 54 14.63 -0.02 -2.00
N GLY A 55 13.98 -0.17 -3.16
CA GLY A 55 12.61 0.26 -3.42
C GLY A 55 12.11 -0.27 -4.76
N ARG A 56 10.85 0.03 -5.07
CA ARG A 56 10.21 -0.41 -6.31
C ARG A 56 10.86 0.21 -7.54
N SER A 57 10.68 -0.44 -8.69
CA SER A 57 11.13 0.00 -10.01
C SER A 57 9.95 0.23 -10.98
N PRO A 58 9.10 1.27 -10.78
CA PRO A 58 7.90 1.47 -11.61
C PRO A 58 8.18 1.59 -13.11
N LYS A 59 9.33 2.15 -13.50
CA LYS A 59 9.74 2.31 -14.90
C LYS A 59 10.09 0.98 -15.59
N ASP A 60 10.28 -0.08 -14.83
CA ASP A 60 10.58 -1.43 -15.30
C ASP A 60 9.38 -2.38 -15.19
N LYS A 61 8.24 -1.90 -14.67
CA LYS A 61 6.98 -2.68 -14.62
C LYS A 61 6.38 -2.82 -16.01
N ARG A 62 5.97 -4.03 -16.40
CA ARG A 62 5.27 -4.30 -17.67
C ARG A 62 4.06 -5.21 -17.48
N ILE A 63 3.05 -5.04 -18.33
CA ILE A 63 1.89 -5.94 -18.41
C ILE A 63 1.79 -6.46 -19.83
N VAL A 64 1.66 -7.78 -19.99
CA VAL A 64 1.57 -8.42 -21.31
C VAL A 64 0.27 -8.03 -22.00
N GLU A 65 0.37 -7.51 -23.22
CA GLU A 65 -0.77 -7.10 -24.03
C GLU A 65 -1.49 -8.32 -24.62
N TYR A 66 -2.74 -8.52 -24.23
CA TYR A 66 -3.64 -9.48 -24.87
C TYR A 66 -4.96 -8.80 -25.27
N PRO A 67 -5.60 -9.23 -26.37
CA PRO A 67 -6.85 -8.63 -26.85
C PRO A 67 -7.96 -8.54 -25.80
N ASN A 68 -8.08 -9.52 -24.92
CA ASN A 68 -9.12 -9.61 -23.88
C ASN A 68 -8.91 -8.66 -22.69
N ILE A 69 -7.75 -8.01 -22.57
CA ILE A 69 -7.47 -7.08 -21.46
C ILE A 69 -7.25 -5.63 -21.94
N MET A 70 -7.27 -5.39 -23.26
CA MET A 70 -6.96 -4.08 -23.82
C MET A 70 -7.91 -2.98 -23.34
N GLU A 71 -9.18 -3.32 -23.13
CA GLU A 71 -10.21 -2.41 -22.61
C GLU A 71 -10.26 -2.36 -21.07
N ASP A 72 -9.66 -3.36 -20.41
CA ASP A 72 -9.63 -3.44 -18.95
C ASP A 72 -8.50 -2.57 -18.36
N VAL A 73 -7.31 -2.68 -18.95
CA VAL A 73 -6.09 -2.05 -18.43
C VAL A 73 -6.00 -0.60 -18.88
N TRP A 74 -5.76 0.30 -17.91
CA TRP A 74 -5.45 1.69 -18.17
C TRP A 74 -3.98 1.84 -18.57
N TRP A 75 -3.73 1.69 -19.86
CA TRP A 75 -2.40 1.78 -20.47
C TRP A 75 -1.80 3.19 -20.36
N GLY A 76 -0.51 3.27 -20.04
CA GLY A 76 0.23 4.52 -19.91
C GLY A 76 1.56 4.33 -19.20
N ASP A 77 2.06 5.41 -18.58
CA ASP A 77 3.37 5.41 -17.90
C ASP A 77 3.43 4.51 -16.65
N ILE A 78 2.26 4.10 -16.12
CA ILE A 78 2.14 3.19 -14.99
C ILE A 78 2.01 1.73 -15.47
N ASN A 79 1.05 1.48 -16.34
CA ASN A 79 0.81 0.17 -16.95
C ASN A 79 1.38 0.19 -18.37
N MET A 80 2.68 -0.11 -18.46
CA MET A 80 3.39 -0.15 -19.74
C MET A 80 3.23 -1.53 -20.38
N GLY A 81 2.83 -1.55 -21.65
CA GLY A 81 2.62 -2.78 -22.40
C GLY A 81 3.91 -3.48 -22.83
N ILE A 82 3.82 -4.81 -22.97
CA ILE A 82 4.86 -5.67 -23.54
C ILE A 82 4.19 -6.77 -24.37
N ASP A 83 4.83 -7.21 -25.45
CA ASP A 83 4.33 -8.37 -26.22
C ASP A 83 4.66 -9.70 -25.55
N GLU A 84 3.86 -10.74 -25.87
CA GLU A 84 4.01 -12.08 -25.30
C GLU A 84 5.39 -12.69 -25.60
N ASP A 85 5.92 -12.55 -26.82
CA ASP A 85 7.22 -13.11 -27.19
C ASP A 85 8.34 -12.54 -26.30
N THR A 86 8.32 -11.24 -26.05
CA THR A 86 9.27 -10.56 -25.16
C THR A 86 9.12 -11.04 -23.72
N PHE A 87 7.89 -11.15 -23.20
CA PHE A 87 7.64 -11.73 -21.87
C PHE A 87 8.18 -13.17 -21.77
N MET A 88 7.97 -13.98 -22.80
CA MET A 88 8.43 -15.36 -22.83
C MET A 88 9.97 -15.45 -22.81
N VAL A 89 10.67 -14.52 -23.47
CA VAL A 89 12.14 -14.41 -23.35
C VAL A 89 12.55 -14.16 -21.89
N THR A 90 11.88 -13.23 -21.20
CA THR A 90 12.14 -12.95 -19.78
C THR A 90 11.84 -14.15 -18.88
N ARG A 91 10.70 -14.80 -19.10
CA ARG A 91 10.23 -15.96 -18.35
C ARG A 91 11.17 -17.15 -18.50
N VAL A 92 11.61 -17.45 -19.72
CA VAL A 92 12.63 -18.50 -19.98
C VAL A 92 13.94 -18.14 -19.29
N ARG A 93 14.39 -16.88 -19.38
CA ARG A 93 15.61 -16.41 -18.73
C ARG A 93 15.56 -16.56 -17.20
N ALA A 94 14.41 -16.28 -16.57
CA ALA A 94 14.20 -16.51 -15.14
C ALA A 94 14.29 -17.99 -14.78
N VAL A 95 13.64 -18.86 -15.57
CA VAL A 95 13.64 -20.32 -15.37
C VAL A 95 15.03 -20.91 -15.56
N ASP A 96 15.76 -20.49 -16.60
CA ASP A 96 17.14 -20.89 -16.83
C ASP A 96 18.02 -20.54 -15.64
N TYR A 97 17.88 -19.31 -15.10
CA TYR A 97 18.61 -18.91 -13.90
C TYR A 97 18.23 -19.76 -12.68
N LEU A 98 16.93 -19.98 -12.43
CA LEU A 98 16.45 -20.82 -11.33
C LEU A 98 17.02 -22.24 -11.41
N ASN A 99 17.19 -22.78 -12.63
CA ASN A 99 17.81 -24.08 -12.88
C ASN A 99 19.32 -24.13 -12.61
N THR A 100 20.00 -22.97 -12.58
CA THR A 100 21.42 -22.89 -12.17
C THR A 100 21.60 -22.85 -10.66
N CYS A 101 20.53 -22.61 -9.90
CA CYS A 101 20.59 -22.54 -8.44
C CYS A 101 20.58 -23.94 -7.81
N ASP A 102 21.50 -24.19 -6.87
CA ASP A 102 21.51 -25.45 -6.10
C ASP A 102 20.27 -25.60 -5.20
N ARG A 103 19.72 -24.47 -4.74
CA ARG A 103 18.56 -24.40 -3.85
C ARG A 103 17.59 -23.35 -4.38
N ILE A 104 16.30 -23.66 -4.27
CA ILE A 104 15.22 -22.70 -4.46
C ILE A 104 14.23 -22.81 -3.31
N TYR A 105 13.55 -21.70 -3.05
CA TYR A 105 12.58 -21.59 -1.98
C TYR A 105 11.19 -21.39 -2.57
N VAL A 106 10.23 -22.15 -2.07
CA VAL A 106 8.85 -22.10 -2.55
C VAL A 106 7.92 -21.76 -1.40
N VAL A 107 7.04 -20.78 -1.60
CA VAL A 107 5.99 -20.43 -0.66
C VAL A 107 4.65 -20.52 -1.37
N ASP A 108 3.83 -21.47 -0.93
CA ASP A 108 2.41 -21.51 -1.26
C ASP A 108 1.64 -20.80 -0.14
N GLY A 109 0.85 -19.79 -0.51
CA GLY A 109 0.05 -19.02 0.42
C GLY A 109 -1.11 -18.32 -0.27
N PHE A 110 -2.00 -17.73 0.51
CA PHE A 110 -3.19 -17.11 -0.04
C PHE A 110 -3.15 -15.59 0.00
N ALA A 111 -3.82 -14.97 -0.97
CA ALA A 111 -4.10 -13.54 -0.99
C ALA A 111 -5.63 -13.34 -0.88
N GLY A 112 -6.07 -12.57 0.12
CA GLY A 112 -7.47 -12.37 0.46
C GLY A 112 -7.97 -13.27 1.59
N TRP A 113 -8.40 -12.68 2.70
CA TRP A 113 -8.92 -13.41 3.86
C TRP A 113 -10.34 -13.95 3.70
N ASP A 114 -11.08 -13.46 2.71
CA ASP A 114 -12.40 -14.00 2.35
C ASP A 114 -12.24 -15.22 1.44
N PRO A 115 -12.64 -16.44 1.89
CA PRO A 115 -12.48 -17.66 1.10
C PRO A 115 -13.15 -17.64 -0.27
N GLU A 116 -14.19 -16.83 -0.49
CA GLU A 116 -14.87 -16.73 -1.79
C GLU A 116 -13.98 -16.06 -2.85
N TYR A 117 -13.20 -15.05 -2.45
CA TYR A 117 -12.39 -14.21 -3.34
C TYR A 117 -10.88 -14.49 -3.22
N ARG A 118 -10.51 -15.44 -2.37
CA ARG A 118 -9.12 -15.79 -2.06
C ARG A 118 -8.41 -16.39 -3.26
N LEU A 119 -7.19 -15.92 -3.53
CA LEU A 119 -6.32 -16.46 -4.58
C LEU A 119 -5.22 -17.34 -3.98
N LYS A 120 -4.91 -18.45 -4.65
CA LYS A 120 -3.74 -19.29 -4.38
C LYS A 120 -2.52 -18.71 -5.08
N ILE A 121 -1.51 -18.29 -4.32
CA ILE A 121 -0.28 -17.70 -4.85
C ILE A 121 0.89 -18.66 -4.58
N ARG A 122 1.67 -18.97 -5.62
CA ARG A 122 2.95 -19.67 -5.47
C ARG A 122 4.09 -18.72 -5.74
N ILE A 123 5.01 -18.60 -4.80
CA ILE A 123 6.26 -17.87 -4.95
C ILE A 123 7.38 -18.87 -5.18
N ILE A 124 8.21 -18.64 -6.19
CA ILE A 124 9.46 -19.37 -6.43
C ILE A 124 10.58 -18.35 -6.37
N ALA A 125 11.44 -18.45 -5.36
CA ALA A 125 12.50 -17.49 -5.10
C ALA A 125 13.86 -18.16 -4.92
N THR A 126 14.92 -17.37 -5.11
CA THR A 126 16.32 -17.83 -4.96
C THR A 126 16.94 -17.51 -3.61
N ARG A 127 16.30 -16.65 -2.81
CA ARG A 127 16.79 -16.20 -1.52
C ARG A 127 15.87 -16.67 -0.38
N PRO A 128 16.40 -17.21 0.73
CA PRO A 128 15.60 -17.63 1.89
C PRO A 128 14.80 -16.47 2.48
N TYR A 129 15.35 -15.26 2.51
CA TYR A 129 14.64 -14.11 3.07
C TYR A 129 13.42 -13.72 2.24
N HIS A 130 13.44 -13.90 0.90
CA HIS A 130 12.26 -13.68 0.05
C HIS A 130 11.13 -14.66 0.41
N ALA A 131 11.48 -15.90 0.74
CA ALA A 131 10.51 -16.87 1.22
C ALA A 131 9.97 -16.50 2.61
N LEU A 132 10.83 -16.04 3.53
CA LEU A 132 10.38 -15.57 4.84
C LEU A 132 9.49 -14.33 4.73
N PHE A 133 9.86 -13.39 3.86
CA PHE A 133 9.04 -12.24 3.54
C PHE A 133 7.65 -12.66 3.03
N MET A 134 7.56 -13.58 2.07
CA MET A 134 6.26 -14.02 1.55
C MET A 134 5.50 -14.95 2.51
N HIS A 135 6.19 -15.63 3.42
CA HIS A 135 5.57 -16.32 4.56
C HIS A 135 4.88 -15.34 5.52
N ASN A 136 5.45 -14.14 5.66
CA ASN A 136 4.87 -13.06 6.45
C ASN A 136 3.73 -12.37 5.69
N MET A 137 3.92 -12.06 4.40
CA MET A 137 2.98 -11.24 3.64
C MET A 137 1.78 -11.99 3.05
N LEU A 138 1.87 -13.30 2.82
CA LEU A 138 0.73 -14.11 2.40
C LEU A 138 0.04 -14.76 3.60
N ILE A 139 -1.23 -15.08 3.44
CA ILE A 139 -2.00 -15.84 4.42
C ILE A 139 -1.50 -17.28 4.38
N ARG A 140 -1.02 -17.76 5.53
CA ARG A 140 -0.42 -19.09 5.65
C ARG A 140 -1.50 -20.17 5.59
N PRO A 141 -1.39 -21.15 4.68
CA PRO A 141 -2.28 -22.30 4.69
C PRO A 141 -2.09 -23.11 5.97
N SER A 142 -3.19 -23.68 6.48
CA SER A 142 -3.10 -24.78 7.43
C SER A 142 -2.42 -26.00 6.80
N ALA A 143 -1.99 -26.96 7.62
CA ALA A 143 -1.36 -28.19 7.11
C ALA A 143 -2.29 -28.98 6.17
N GLU A 144 -3.61 -28.96 6.44
CA GLU A 144 -4.63 -29.58 5.59
C GLU A 144 -4.79 -28.84 4.26
N GLU A 145 -4.94 -27.50 4.31
CA GLU A 145 -5.01 -26.69 3.09
C GLU A 145 -3.73 -26.77 2.24
N LEU A 146 -2.55 -26.96 2.84
CA LEU A 146 -1.30 -27.11 2.12
C LEU A 146 -1.20 -28.49 1.45
N ALA A 147 -1.70 -29.54 2.11
CA ALA A 147 -1.77 -30.89 1.55
C ALA A 147 -2.73 -30.93 0.33
N ASP A 148 -3.86 -30.22 0.43
CA ASP A 148 -4.88 -30.10 -0.62
C ASP A 148 -4.74 -28.82 -1.46
N TYR A 149 -3.55 -28.19 -1.47
CA TYR A 149 -3.35 -26.88 -2.08
C TYR A 149 -3.64 -26.89 -3.58
N GLY A 150 -3.31 -27.99 -4.27
CA GLY A 150 -3.50 -28.14 -5.71
C GLY A 150 -2.67 -27.14 -6.53
N GLU A 151 -3.22 -26.74 -7.68
CA GLU A 151 -2.59 -25.74 -8.55
C GLU A 151 -2.81 -24.31 -8.04
N PRO A 152 -1.78 -23.45 -8.06
CA PRO A 152 -1.93 -22.04 -7.72
C PRO A 152 -2.71 -21.30 -8.82
N ASP A 153 -3.42 -20.24 -8.42
CA ASP A 153 -4.03 -19.30 -9.36
C ASP A 153 -2.95 -18.46 -10.05
N TYR A 154 -1.95 -17.98 -9.32
CA TYR A 154 -0.82 -17.22 -9.87
C TYR A 154 0.52 -17.72 -9.37
N VAL A 155 1.53 -17.61 -10.24
CA VAL A 155 2.91 -18.01 -9.93
C VAL A 155 3.85 -16.83 -10.11
N ILE A 156 4.65 -16.55 -9.09
CA ILE A 156 5.68 -15.51 -9.10
C ILE A 156 7.06 -16.15 -9.19
N PHE A 157 7.77 -15.88 -10.29
CA PHE A 157 9.16 -16.27 -10.51
C PHE A 157 10.07 -15.12 -10.06
N ASN A 158 10.53 -15.17 -8.82
CA ASN A 158 11.51 -14.23 -8.30
C ASN A 158 12.93 -14.72 -8.58
N ALA A 159 13.42 -14.36 -9.77
CA ALA A 159 14.79 -14.51 -10.22
C ALA A 159 15.57 -13.19 -10.08
N GLY A 160 15.24 -12.38 -9.07
CA GLY A 160 15.71 -11.01 -8.87
C GLY A 160 17.24 -10.82 -8.86
N ARG A 161 17.99 -11.84 -8.42
CA ARG A 161 19.47 -11.85 -8.46
C ARG A 161 20.04 -11.86 -9.88
N PHE A 162 19.25 -12.28 -10.87
CA PHE A 162 19.68 -12.34 -12.26
C PHE A 162 19.17 -11.12 -13.03
N PRO A 163 20.04 -10.38 -13.72
CA PRO A 163 19.64 -9.15 -14.38
C PRO A 163 18.72 -9.43 -15.58
N ALA A 164 17.86 -8.49 -15.90
CA ALA A 164 17.22 -8.40 -17.21
C ALA A 164 18.26 -8.06 -18.30
N ASN A 165 17.93 -8.30 -19.57
CA ASN A 165 18.79 -7.94 -20.70
C ASN A 165 18.32 -6.61 -21.30
N PRO A 166 19.07 -5.49 -21.15
CA PRO A 166 18.66 -4.19 -21.68
C PRO A 166 18.56 -4.13 -23.21
N LEU A 167 19.06 -5.15 -23.93
CA LEU A 167 18.93 -5.26 -25.39
C LEU A 167 17.64 -5.98 -25.82
N THR A 168 16.90 -6.57 -24.89
CA THR A 168 15.57 -7.13 -25.16
C THR A 168 14.59 -5.98 -25.36
N LYS A 169 13.66 -6.13 -26.31
CA LYS A 169 12.63 -5.15 -26.63
C LYS A 169 11.88 -4.72 -25.35
N HIS A 170 11.44 -3.47 -25.26
CA HIS A 170 10.74 -2.87 -24.10
C HIS A 170 11.53 -2.76 -22.78
N MET A 171 12.68 -3.42 -22.64
CA MET A 171 13.55 -3.31 -21.46
C MET A 171 14.49 -2.11 -21.62
N THR A 172 14.57 -1.29 -20.58
CA THR A 172 15.40 -0.06 -20.57
C THR A 172 16.48 -0.09 -19.50
N SER A 173 16.51 -1.12 -18.67
CA SER A 173 17.46 -1.28 -17.58
C SER A 173 17.82 -2.75 -17.37
N ARG A 174 18.65 -3.02 -16.35
CA ARG A 174 18.96 -4.39 -15.90
C ARG A 174 17.87 -4.98 -15.00
N THR A 175 16.77 -4.27 -14.79
CA THR A 175 15.62 -4.70 -14.00
C THR A 175 14.42 -4.93 -14.92
N SER A 176 13.62 -5.97 -14.65
CA SER A 176 12.32 -6.16 -15.29
C SER A 176 11.33 -6.78 -14.31
N VAL A 177 10.10 -6.26 -14.31
CA VAL A 177 9.01 -6.69 -13.41
C VAL A 177 7.76 -6.86 -14.27
N GLU A 178 7.47 -8.09 -14.70
CA GLU A 178 6.50 -8.34 -15.79
C GLU A 178 5.34 -9.20 -15.31
N LEU A 179 4.11 -8.81 -15.66
CA LEU A 179 2.88 -9.52 -15.31
C LEU A 179 2.12 -9.98 -16.55
N SER A 180 1.76 -11.26 -16.59
CA SER A 180 0.86 -11.83 -17.58
C SER A 180 -0.43 -12.30 -16.90
N PHE A 181 -1.55 -11.61 -17.14
CA PHE A 181 -2.86 -12.01 -16.61
C PHE A 181 -3.37 -13.30 -17.25
N GLU A 182 -3.13 -13.50 -18.56
CA GLU A 182 -3.57 -14.70 -19.30
C GLU A 182 -2.81 -15.95 -18.84
N ARG A 183 -1.48 -15.84 -18.70
CA ARG A 183 -0.63 -16.96 -18.24
C ARG A 183 -0.69 -17.16 -16.73
N LYS A 184 -1.20 -16.15 -16.01
CA LYS A 184 -1.17 -16.05 -14.55
C LYS A 184 0.24 -16.16 -13.95
N GLU A 185 1.20 -15.54 -14.64
CA GLU A 185 2.63 -15.57 -14.29
C GLU A 185 3.13 -14.14 -14.02
N PHE A 186 3.97 -13.98 -12.99
CA PHE A 186 4.70 -12.74 -12.67
C PHE A 186 6.19 -13.03 -12.63
N VAL A 187 7.02 -12.25 -13.33
CA VAL A 187 8.45 -12.51 -13.48
C VAL A 187 9.25 -11.30 -13.00
N ILE A 188 10.22 -11.55 -12.11
CA ILE A 188 11.08 -10.52 -11.53
C ILE A 188 12.53 -10.85 -11.86
N LEU A 189 13.22 -9.91 -12.50
CA LEU A 189 14.65 -9.95 -12.81
C LEU A 189 15.34 -8.65 -12.36
N GLY A 190 16.57 -8.76 -11.87
CA GLY A 190 17.46 -7.62 -11.61
C GLY A 190 17.01 -6.64 -10.54
N THR A 191 16.18 -7.11 -9.60
CA THR A 191 15.83 -6.40 -8.38
C THR A 191 15.62 -7.42 -7.28
N GLU A 192 16.24 -7.18 -6.13
CA GLU A 192 16.09 -8.04 -4.97
C GLU A 192 15.12 -7.43 -3.96
N TYR A 193 14.57 -6.23 -4.20
CA TYR A 193 13.61 -5.60 -3.29
C TYR A 193 12.33 -6.46 -3.12
N ALA A 194 12.08 -6.94 -1.91
CA ALA A 194 10.99 -7.89 -1.64
C ALA A 194 9.59 -7.32 -1.94
N GLY A 195 9.44 -5.99 -1.84
CA GLY A 195 8.18 -5.31 -2.10
C GLY A 195 7.64 -5.47 -3.53
N GLU A 196 8.44 -5.89 -4.50
CA GLU A 196 7.95 -6.21 -5.85
C GLU A 196 7.02 -7.44 -5.85
N MET A 197 7.30 -8.45 -5.01
CA MET A 197 6.42 -9.62 -4.90
C MET A 197 5.07 -9.24 -4.28
N LYS A 198 5.09 -8.50 -3.15
CA LYS A 198 3.88 -7.98 -2.49
C LYS A 198 3.02 -7.17 -3.46
N LYS A 199 3.62 -6.17 -4.12
CA LYS A 199 2.87 -5.28 -5.01
C LYS A 199 2.50 -5.91 -6.35
N GLY A 200 3.17 -6.99 -6.75
CA GLY A 200 2.72 -7.89 -7.81
C GLY A 200 1.38 -8.54 -7.47
N VAL A 201 1.27 -9.15 -6.27
CA VAL A 201 0.00 -9.70 -5.76
C VAL A 201 -1.09 -8.62 -5.69
N PHE A 202 -0.77 -7.43 -5.19
CA PHE A 202 -1.74 -6.34 -5.16
C PHE A 202 -2.19 -5.90 -6.55
N THR A 203 -1.28 -5.88 -7.54
CA THR A 203 -1.64 -5.57 -8.94
C THR A 203 -2.59 -6.63 -9.50
N ILE A 204 -2.40 -7.90 -9.16
CA ILE A 204 -3.31 -9.00 -9.53
C ILE A 204 -4.71 -8.76 -8.93
N MET A 205 -4.79 -8.45 -7.63
CA MET A 205 -6.05 -8.15 -6.96
C MET A 205 -6.74 -6.91 -7.55
N ASN A 206 -5.99 -5.86 -7.88
CA ASN A 206 -6.52 -4.66 -8.54
C ASN A 206 -7.02 -4.92 -9.96
N TYR A 207 -6.63 -6.01 -10.62
CA TYR A 207 -7.23 -6.40 -11.89
C TYR A 207 -8.51 -7.22 -11.67
N ILE A 208 -8.43 -8.29 -10.87
CA ILE A 208 -9.50 -9.28 -10.74
C ILE A 208 -10.71 -8.73 -9.99
N MET A 209 -10.49 -8.04 -8.87
CA MET A 209 -11.56 -7.61 -7.98
C MET A 209 -12.50 -6.60 -8.66
N PRO A 210 -12.01 -5.51 -9.31
CA PRO A 210 -12.90 -4.59 -10.01
C PRO A 210 -13.58 -5.21 -11.24
N LYS A 211 -12.99 -6.26 -11.84
CA LYS A 211 -13.63 -7.05 -12.90
C LYS A 211 -14.89 -7.77 -12.40
N GLN A 212 -14.89 -8.15 -11.12
CA GLN A 212 -15.98 -8.82 -10.43
C GLN A 212 -16.92 -7.85 -9.69
N GLY A 213 -16.74 -6.54 -9.82
CA GLY A 213 -17.55 -5.54 -9.10
C GLY A 213 -17.13 -5.32 -7.64
N ILE A 214 -15.95 -5.78 -7.26
CA ILE A 214 -15.39 -5.65 -5.91
C ILE A 214 -14.39 -4.50 -5.90
N LEU A 215 -14.50 -3.61 -4.92
CA LEU A 215 -13.58 -2.50 -4.79
C LEU A 215 -12.29 -2.96 -4.11
N SER A 216 -11.17 -2.99 -4.83
CA SER A 216 -9.83 -3.12 -4.24
C SER A 216 -9.29 -1.76 -3.81
N MET A 217 -8.61 -1.71 -2.67
CA MET A 217 -8.25 -0.48 -1.97
C MET A 217 -6.81 -0.52 -1.48
N HIS A 218 -6.10 0.60 -1.64
CA HIS A 218 -4.80 0.84 -1.02
C HIS A 218 -5.01 1.66 0.26
N SER A 219 -5.28 0.97 1.36
CA SER A 219 -5.81 1.56 2.59
C SER A 219 -5.34 0.78 3.81
N SER A 220 -5.37 1.39 4.98
CA SER A 220 -5.46 0.62 6.23
C SER A 220 -6.92 0.50 6.66
N ALA A 221 -7.22 -0.51 7.46
CA ALA A 221 -8.56 -0.67 8.02
C ALA A 221 -8.49 -1.25 9.44
N ASN A 222 -9.42 -0.81 10.29
CA ASN A 222 -9.58 -1.32 11.64
C ASN A 222 -11.08 -1.42 12.01
N VAL A 223 -11.35 -2.14 13.09
CA VAL A 223 -12.71 -2.32 13.63
C VAL A 223 -12.76 -1.99 15.11
N GLY A 224 -13.78 -1.26 15.53
CA GLY A 224 -14.04 -1.00 16.95
C GLY A 224 -14.66 -2.20 17.66
N ILE A 225 -14.81 -2.10 18.98
CA ILE A 225 -15.37 -3.18 19.81
C ILE A 225 -16.82 -3.50 19.45
N ASP A 226 -17.57 -2.52 18.96
CA ASP A 226 -18.97 -2.65 18.55
C ASP A 226 -19.11 -3.12 17.08
N GLY A 227 -18.00 -3.45 16.42
CA GLY A 227 -17.98 -3.92 15.04
C GLY A 227 -17.98 -2.82 13.98
N ASP A 228 -17.86 -1.55 14.39
CA ASP A 228 -17.77 -0.43 13.47
C ASP A 228 -16.42 -0.43 12.74
N VAL A 229 -16.43 -0.54 11.42
CA VAL A 229 -15.26 -0.57 10.54
C VAL A 229 -14.93 0.83 10.04
N ALA A 230 -13.63 1.15 10.03
CA ALA A 230 -13.12 2.36 9.42
C ALA A 230 -11.99 2.05 8.42
N ILE A 231 -12.00 2.76 7.30
CA ILE A 231 -10.97 2.68 6.26
C ILE A 231 -10.20 3.99 6.23
N PHE A 232 -8.87 3.92 6.14
CA PHE A 232 -7.99 5.06 6.02
C PHE A 232 -7.21 4.99 4.70
N PHE A 233 -7.50 5.92 3.80
CA PHE A 233 -6.68 6.14 2.61
C PHE A 233 -5.67 7.24 2.89
N GLY A 234 -4.48 7.11 2.31
CA GLY A 234 -3.44 8.11 2.44
C GLY A 234 -2.14 7.65 1.82
N LEU A 235 -1.35 8.61 1.36
CA LEU A 235 -0.01 8.34 0.86
C LEU A 235 0.99 8.18 2.02
N SER A 236 2.19 7.68 1.71
CA SER A 236 3.26 7.55 2.71
C SER A 236 3.50 8.89 3.43
N GLY A 237 3.61 8.86 4.76
CA GLY A 237 3.84 10.06 5.58
C GLY A 237 2.59 10.88 5.97
N THR A 238 1.40 10.49 5.49
CA THR A 238 0.11 11.13 5.86
C THR A 238 -0.47 10.62 7.19
N GLY A 239 0.20 9.68 7.86
CA GLY A 239 -0.24 9.15 9.16
C GLY A 239 -1.20 7.95 9.10
N LYS A 240 -1.40 7.34 7.92
CA LYS A 240 -2.25 6.14 7.72
C LYS A 240 -2.02 5.06 8.77
N THR A 241 -0.79 4.55 8.86
CA THR A 241 -0.41 3.50 9.82
C THR A 241 -0.55 3.97 11.27
N THR A 242 -0.09 5.18 11.57
CA THR A 242 -0.15 5.77 12.92
C THR A 242 -1.58 5.98 13.43
N LEU A 243 -2.52 6.30 12.54
CA LEU A 243 -3.93 6.58 12.88
C LEU A 243 -4.80 5.31 12.84
N SER A 244 -4.43 4.30 12.05
CA SER A 244 -5.13 3.01 12.07
C SER A 244 -4.69 2.10 13.21
N ALA A 245 -3.47 2.27 13.73
CA ALA A 245 -2.98 1.61 14.94
C ALA A 245 -3.52 2.29 16.21
N ASP A 246 -4.84 2.22 16.40
CA ASP A 246 -5.52 2.68 17.60
C ASP A 246 -5.60 1.52 18.62
N PRO A 247 -5.07 1.65 19.84
CA PRO A 247 -5.13 0.60 20.86
C PRO A 247 -6.56 0.21 21.27
N LYS A 248 -7.58 1.03 20.97
CA LYS A 248 -9.00 0.74 21.24
C LYS A 248 -9.67 -0.08 20.13
N ARG A 249 -8.99 -0.30 19.00
CA ARG A 249 -9.56 -0.90 17.79
C ARG A 249 -8.69 -2.05 17.32
N GLN A 250 -9.31 -3.05 16.71
CA GLN A 250 -8.58 -4.18 16.14
C GLN A 250 -8.15 -3.88 14.71
N LEU A 251 -6.87 -4.07 14.40
CA LEU A 251 -6.34 -3.85 13.04
C LEU A 251 -6.81 -4.98 12.12
N ILE A 252 -7.44 -4.64 10.99
CA ILE A 252 -7.79 -5.60 9.94
C ILE A 252 -6.60 -5.75 8.97
N GLY A 253 -5.97 -4.64 8.59
CA GLY A 253 -4.74 -4.63 7.80
C GLY A 253 -4.21 -3.22 7.62
N ASP A 254 -2.94 -3.08 7.24
CA ASP A 254 -2.24 -1.81 7.18
C ASP A 254 -2.15 -1.18 5.78
N ASP A 255 -2.40 -1.94 4.70
CA ASP A 255 -2.07 -1.43 3.36
C ASP A 255 -3.01 -1.83 2.21
N GLU A 256 -3.61 -3.03 2.22
CA GLU A 256 -4.33 -3.57 1.05
C GLU A 256 -5.62 -4.31 1.44
N HIS A 257 -6.77 -3.83 0.94
CA HIS A 257 -8.09 -4.39 1.27
C HIS A 257 -8.98 -4.55 0.04
N CYS A 258 -10.06 -5.31 0.18
CA CYS A 258 -11.19 -5.34 -0.76
C CYS A 258 -12.49 -5.11 -0.02
N TRP A 259 -13.48 -4.51 -0.70
CA TRP A 259 -14.84 -4.31 -0.20
C TRP A 259 -15.85 -5.01 -1.12
N THR A 260 -16.44 -6.07 -0.59
CA THR A 260 -17.41 -6.98 -1.21
C THR A 260 -18.84 -6.61 -0.83
N ASP A 261 -19.80 -7.42 -1.25
CA ASP A 261 -21.21 -7.29 -0.85
C ASP A 261 -21.45 -7.63 0.63
N ASP A 262 -20.49 -8.29 1.31
CA ASP A 262 -20.62 -8.73 2.71
C ASP A 262 -19.76 -7.92 3.71
N GLY A 263 -18.79 -7.15 3.22
CA GLY A 263 -17.89 -6.40 4.09
C GLY A 263 -16.54 -6.15 3.46
N ILE A 264 -15.51 -6.04 4.30
CA ILE A 264 -14.13 -5.87 3.84
C ILE A 264 -13.24 -7.03 4.26
N PHE A 265 -12.19 -7.29 3.48
CA PHE A 265 -11.14 -8.22 3.87
C PHE A 265 -9.76 -7.66 3.54
N ASN A 266 -8.77 -8.01 4.37
CA ASN A 266 -7.37 -7.76 4.08
C ASN A 266 -6.88 -8.70 2.96
N ILE A 267 -6.05 -8.20 2.05
CA ILE A 267 -5.41 -9.03 1.03
C ILE A 267 -4.25 -9.83 1.63
N GLU A 268 -3.59 -9.28 2.65
CA GLU A 268 -2.28 -9.73 3.14
C GLU A 268 -2.37 -10.58 4.42
N GLY A 269 -1.37 -11.43 4.66
CA GLY A 269 -1.17 -12.17 5.90
C GLY A 269 -0.26 -11.48 6.93
N GLY A 270 0.22 -10.27 6.63
CA GLY A 270 1.19 -9.54 7.44
C GLY A 270 1.27 -8.07 7.11
N CYS A 271 2.27 -7.39 7.66
CA CYS A 271 2.52 -5.97 7.45
C CYS A 271 3.93 -5.75 6.89
N TYR A 272 4.10 -4.68 6.11
CA TYR A 272 5.39 -4.26 5.56
C TYR A 272 5.74 -2.81 5.93
N ALA A 273 5.94 -2.60 7.22
CA ALA A 273 6.09 -1.29 7.84
C ALA A 273 7.41 -0.60 7.47
N LYS A 274 7.40 0.73 7.47
CA LYS A 274 8.61 1.56 7.32
C LYS A 274 9.31 1.66 8.67
N CYS A 275 10.63 1.55 8.69
CA CYS A 275 11.41 1.54 9.93
C CYS A 275 12.13 2.87 10.23
N ILE A 276 12.22 3.79 9.27
CA ILE A 276 12.94 5.06 9.48
C ILE A 276 12.30 5.89 10.60
N ASN A 277 13.11 6.31 11.58
CA ASN A 277 12.71 7.00 12.79
C ASN A 277 11.70 6.24 13.68
N LEU A 278 11.63 4.91 13.55
CA LEU A 278 10.76 4.07 14.35
C LEU A 278 11.22 4.10 15.82
N SER A 279 10.28 4.36 16.73
CA SER A 279 10.52 4.27 18.16
C SER A 279 9.31 3.70 18.88
N GLU A 280 9.54 3.00 20.00
CA GLU A 280 8.47 2.43 20.80
C GLU A 280 7.50 3.49 21.33
N GLU A 281 7.98 4.71 21.60
CA GLU A 281 7.14 5.81 22.06
C GLU A 281 6.11 6.25 21.00
N LYS A 282 6.52 6.32 19.74
CA LYS A 282 5.68 6.81 18.64
C LYS A 282 4.77 5.71 18.08
N GLU A 283 5.31 4.51 17.89
CA GLU A 283 4.64 3.39 17.22
C GLU A 283 4.92 2.06 17.97
N PRO A 284 4.35 1.87 19.19
CA PRO A 284 4.68 0.75 20.06
C PRO A 284 4.32 -0.62 19.46
N ASP A 285 3.18 -0.73 18.75
CA ASP A 285 2.73 -1.99 18.18
C ASP A 285 3.67 -2.48 17.07
N ILE A 286 4.12 -1.57 16.20
CA ILE A 286 5.08 -1.89 15.14
C ILE A 286 6.44 -2.23 15.73
N PHE A 287 6.91 -1.43 16.69
CA PHE A 287 8.21 -1.65 17.34
C PHE A 287 8.26 -3.03 18.02
N ARG A 288 7.19 -3.41 18.72
CA ARG A 288 7.09 -4.70 19.43
C ARG A 288 6.83 -5.89 18.51
N ALA A 289 6.25 -5.66 17.33
CA ALA A 289 6.13 -6.69 16.30
C ALA A 289 7.49 -7.07 15.69
N ILE A 290 8.57 -6.32 15.94
CA ILE A 290 9.90 -6.68 15.46
C ILE A 290 10.54 -7.65 16.45
N GLN A 291 10.52 -8.93 16.08
CA GLN A 291 11.04 -10.04 16.89
C GLN A 291 11.48 -11.20 15.97
N PHE A 292 11.78 -12.37 16.53
CA PHE A 292 12.02 -13.58 15.73
C PHE A 292 10.85 -13.89 14.79
N GLY A 293 11.15 -14.12 13.51
CA GLY A 293 10.18 -14.23 12.40
C GLY A 293 10.09 -12.98 11.53
N THR A 294 10.54 -11.82 12.04
CA THR A 294 10.55 -10.55 11.30
C THR A 294 11.74 -10.47 10.35
N VAL A 295 11.53 -9.95 9.14
CA VAL A 295 12.58 -9.52 8.22
C VAL A 295 12.77 -8.01 8.36
N LEU A 296 13.98 -7.57 8.66
CA LEU A 296 14.40 -6.17 8.57
C LEU A 296 15.21 -5.98 7.28
N GLU A 297 14.64 -5.25 6.33
CA GLU A 297 15.27 -4.99 5.03
C GLU A 297 15.97 -3.62 5.07
N ASN A 298 17.28 -3.62 4.77
CA ASN A 298 18.12 -2.43 4.57
C ASN A 298 18.31 -1.51 5.79
N VAL A 299 18.09 -2.02 7.02
CA VAL A 299 18.32 -1.23 8.25
C VAL A 299 19.80 -1.14 8.60
N ASP A 300 20.20 -0.02 9.22
CA ASP A 300 21.50 0.10 9.88
C ASP A 300 21.45 -0.57 11.25
N TYR A 301 22.59 -1.07 11.72
CA TYR A 301 22.71 -1.70 13.03
C TYR A 301 24.16 -1.67 13.51
N ASP A 302 24.34 -1.77 14.82
CA ASP A 302 25.66 -1.89 15.45
C ASP A 302 26.18 -3.33 15.34
N GLU A 303 27.37 -3.52 14.75
CA GLU A 303 27.90 -4.86 14.42
C GLU A 303 28.22 -5.71 15.67
N ASP A 304 28.53 -5.09 16.80
CA ASP A 304 28.91 -5.79 18.04
C ASP A 304 27.67 -6.15 18.88
N THR A 305 26.80 -5.18 19.12
CA THR A 305 25.61 -5.30 19.97
C THR A 305 24.38 -5.83 19.23
N ARG A 306 24.40 -5.77 17.88
CA ARG A 306 23.28 -6.11 16.99
C ARG A 306 22.02 -5.26 17.20
N ILE A 307 22.14 -4.14 17.91
CA ILE A 307 21.04 -3.18 18.08
C ILE A 307 20.82 -2.45 16.76
N VAL A 308 19.57 -2.41 16.31
CA VAL A 308 19.17 -1.71 15.08
C VAL A 308 19.16 -0.21 15.32
N ASP A 309 19.75 0.54 14.39
CA ASP A 309 19.63 2.00 14.34
C ASP A 309 18.52 2.37 13.35
N TYR A 310 17.35 2.71 13.90
CA TYR A 310 16.19 3.10 13.10
C TYR A 310 16.28 4.51 12.52
N ASP A 311 17.22 5.34 12.99
CA ASP A 311 17.49 6.66 12.42
C ASP A 311 18.53 6.58 11.28
N GLY A 312 19.22 5.44 11.18
CA GLY A 312 20.22 5.15 10.16
C GLY A 312 19.64 5.06 8.75
N THR A 313 20.28 5.75 7.81
CA THR A 313 19.91 5.80 6.40
C THR A 313 21.11 5.55 5.48
N SER A 314 22.13 4.80 5.95
CA SER A 314 23.38 4.63 5.20
C SER A 314 23.15 4.01 3.82
N LEU A 315 22.20 3.08 3.74
CA LEU A 315 21.79 2.43 2.50
C LEU A 315 20.55 3.08 1.86
N THR A 316 19.55 3.43 2.66
CA THR A 316 18.27 4.00 2.17
C THR A 316 17.45 4.62 3.29
N GLU A 317 16.59 5.58 2.97
CA GLU A 317 15.51 6.03 3.87
C GLU A 317 14.28 5.11 3.83
N ASN A 318 14.22 4.17 2.88
CA ASN A 318 13.13 3.19 2.75
C ASN A 318 13.47 1.88 3.48
N THR A 319 13.95 1.99 4.73
CA THR A 319 14.14 0.82 5.60
C THR A 319 12.80 0.21 5.97
N ARG A 320 12.74 -1.13 6.10
CA ARG A 320 11.48 -1.85 6.25
C ARG A 320 11.52 -3.00 7.24
N ALA A 321 10.35 -3.32 7.82
CA ALA A 321 10.10 -4.51 8.61
C ALA A 321 8.92 -5.28 8.02
N SER A 322 9.13 -6.55 7.68
CA SER A 322 8.06 -7.48 7.33
C SER A 322 7.85 -8.47 8.46
N TYR A 323 6.63 -8.53 8.97
CA TYR A 323 6.22 -9.44 10.03
C TYR A 323 4.79 -9.91 9.79
N PRO A 324 4.41 -11.10 10.27
CA PRO A 324 3.08 -11.61 10.08
C PRO A 324 2.07 -10.85 10.97
N ILE A 325 0.80 -10.83 10.56
CA ILE A 325 -0.21 -9.94 11.16
C ILE A 325 -0.48 -10.28 12.62
N ASP A 326 -0.28 -11.54 13.01
CA ASP A 326 -0.42 -12.06 14.38
C ASP A 326 0.66 -11.52 15.35
N PHE A 327 1.67 -10.80 14.86
CA PHE A 327 2.61 -10.08 15.72
C PHE A 327 2.05 -8.73 16.21
N ILE A 328 1.01 -8.20 15.57
CA ILE A 328 0.27 -7.05 16.08
C ILE A 328 -0.72 -7.54 17.16
N LEU A 329 -0.51 -7.10 18.39
CA LEU A 329 -1.26 -7.58 19.56
C LEU A 329 -2.79 -7.42 19.40
N ASN A 330 -3.22 -6.31 18.81
CA ASN A 330 -4.63 -6.00 18.57
C ASN A 330 -5.07 -6.34 17.13
N ALA A 331 -4.41 -7.25 16.42
CA ALA A 331 -4.90 -7.68 15.11
C ALA A 331 -6.24 -8.42 15.21
N LYS A 332 -7.11 -8.22 14.21
CA LYS A 332 -8.31 -9.01 14.02
C LYS A 332 -7.97 -10.25 13.20
N ILE A 333 -8.20 -11.45 13.75
CA ILE A 333 -8.05 -12.72 13.03
C ILE A 333 -9.39 -13.48 13.08
N PRO A 334 -9.98 -13.88 11.94
CA PRO A 334 -9.55 -13.58 10.56
C PRO A 334 -9.64 -12.08 10.23
N CYS A 335 -8.82 -11.61 9.30
CA CYS A 335 -8.74 -10.21 8.88
C CYS A 335 -9.91 -9.81 7.95
N VAL A 336 -11.14 -10.03 8.40
CA VAL A 336 -12.40 -9.71 7.72
C VAL A 336 -13.23 -8.80 8.61
N GLY A 337 -13.80 -7.73 8.08
CA GLY A 337 -14.69 -6.80 8.78
C GLY A 337 -16.03 -6.66 8.07
N GLY A 338 -17.04 -6.11 8.75
CA GLY A 338 -18.30 -5.73 8.11
C GLY A 338 -18.16 -4.51 7.22
N HIS A 339 -19.29 -3.92 6.82
CA HIS A 339 -19.28 -2.69 6.02
C HIS A 339 -18.70 -1.51 6.81
N PRO A 340 -17.81 -0.70 6.20
CA PRO A 340 -17.30 0.53 6.78
C PRO A 340 -18.40 1.54 7.09
N GLN A 341 -18.41 2.06 8.31
CA GLN A 341 -19.26 3.20 8.70
C GLN A 341 -18.56 4.52 8.39
N ASN A 342 -17.23 4.51 8.35
CA ASN A 342 -16.42 5.69 8.05
C ASN A 342 -15.29 5.37 7.06
N ILE A 343 -15.10 6.26 6.09
CA ILE A 343 -13.92 6.32 5.22
C ILE A 343 -13.21 7.64 5.49
N ILE A 344 -11.92 7.57 5.75
CA ILE A 344 -11.08 8.73 6.05
C ILE A 344 -10.02 8.85 4.95
N PHE A 345 -10.04 9.96 4.23
CA PHE A 345 -8.98 10.38 3.32
C PHE A 345 -8.00 11.27 4.08
N LEU A 346 -6.79 10.77 4.29
CA LEU A 346 -5.71 11.51 4.92
C LEU A 346 -4.91 12.27 3.87
N THR A 347 -4.74 13.56 4.11
CA THR A 347 -3.93 14.43 3.25
C THR A 347 -2.98 15.25 4.08
N CYS A 348 -1.74 15.38 3.63
CA CYS A 348 -0.77 16.26 4.27
C CYS A 348 -0.70 17.56 3.46
N ASP A 349 -1.62 18.50 3.70
CA ASP A 349 -1.64 19.77 2.98
C ASP A 349 -0.59 20.75 3.50
N ALA A 350 0.54 20.88 2.79
CA ALA A 350 1.61 21.82 3.14
C ALA A 350 1.32 23.27 2.71
N PHE A 351 0.19 23.53 2.04
CA PHE A 351 -0.25 24.88 1.71
C PHE A 351 -1.05 25.54 2.83
N GLY A 352 -1.50 24.78 3.84
CA GLY A 352 -2.21 25.32 5.00
C GLY A 352 -3.66 25.75 4.72
N VAL A 353 -4.26 25.20 3.67
CA VAL A 353 -5.56 25.61 3.13
C VAL A 353 -6.67 24.67 3.60
N LEU A 354 -6.44 23.36 3.52
CA LEU A 354 -7.49 22.39 3.76
C LEU A 354 -7.91 22.37 5.24
N PRO A 355 -9.22 22.30 5.54
CA PRO A 355 -9.71 22.16 6.90
C PRO A 355 -9.14 20.95 7.63
N PRO A 356 -9.00 21.00 8.97
CA PRO A 356 -8.59 19.84 9.77
C PRO A 356 -9.42 18.60 9.49
N VAL A 357 -10.73 18.79 9.31
CA VAL A 357 -11.68 17.76 8.90
C VAL A 357 -12.78 18.37 8.04
N SER A 358 -13.23 17.62 7.05
CA SER A 358 -14.36 17.96 6.18
C SER A 358 -15.17 16.71 5.91
N LYS A 359 -16.51 16.83 5.92
CA LYS A 359 -17.40 15.77 5.45
C LYS A 359 -17.61 15.94 3.94
N LEU A 360 -17.49 14.83 3.21
CA LEU A 360 -17.63 14.80 1.76
C LEU A 360 -18.96 14.18 1.35
N SER A 361 -19.59 14.69 0.29
CA SER A 361 -20.62 13.96 -0.44
C SER A 361 -20.02 12.75 -1.18
N SER A 362 -20.86 11.82 -1.65
CA SER A 362 -20.45 10.69 -2.52
C SER A 362 -19.66 11.19 -3.75
N SER A 363 -20.16 12.23 -4.42
CA SER A 363 -19.51 12.83 -5.60
C SER A 363 -18.18 13.52 -5.28
N GLN A 364 -18.07 14.22 -4.15
CA GLN A 364 -16.80 14.78 -3.68
C GLN A 364 -15.82 13.67 -3.29
N ALA A 365 -16.30 12.58 -2.67
CA ALA A 365 -15.48 11.43 -2.34
C ALA A 365 -14.86 10.82 -3.61
N MET A 366 -15.63 10.64 -4.69
CA MET A 366 -15.10 10.18 -5.97
C MET A 366 -14.03 11.12 -6.53
N TYR A 367 -14.28 12.43 -6.58
CA TYR A 367 -13.32 13.40 -7.11
C TYR A 367 -12.01 13.43 -6.32
N HIS A 368 -12.11 13.45 -4.99
CA HIS A 368 -10.95 13.49 -4.10
C HIS A 368 -10.20 12.15 -4.04
N PHE A 369 -10.91 11.04 -4.22
CA PHE A 369 -10.31 9.72 -4.36
C PHE A 369 -9.48 9.59 -5.65
N ILE A 370 -10.04 10.00 -6.79
CA ILE A 370 -9.31 10.06 -8.07
C ILE A 370 -8.15 11.05 -8.01
N SER A 371 -8.31 12.17 -7.31
CA SER A 371 -7.22 13.15 -7.16
C SER A 371 -6.09 12.60 -6.29
N GLY A 372 -6.43 11.96 -5.16
CA GLY A 372 -5.46 11.40 -4.22
C GLY A 372 -4.37 12.39 -3.80
N TYR A 373 -4.80 13.57 -3.35
CA TYR A 373 -3.93 14.70 -3.05
C TYR A 373 -3.19 14.57 -1.71
N THR A 374 -1.91 14.90 -1.72
CA THR A 374 -1.07 15.23 -0.56
C THR A 374 -0.04 16.30 -0.97
N ALA A 375 0.76 16.81 -0.04
CA ALA A 375 1.95 17.57 -0.39
C ALA A 375 3.23 16.88 0.11
N LYS A 376 4.31 17.05 -0.65
CA LYS A 376 5.68 16.80 -0.20
C LYS A 376 6.19 18.03 0.53
N VAL A 377 6.88 17.79 1.63
CA VAL A 377 7.36 18.85 2.51
C VAL A 377 8.83 19.14 2.18
N ALA A 378 9.21 20.41 2.21
CA ALA A 378 10.60 20.80 2.00
C ALA A 378 11.49 20.25 3.11
N GLY A 379 12.65 19.71 2.75
CA GLY A 379 13.63 19.16 3.70
C GLY A 379 13.35 17.75 4.24
N THR A 380 12.21 17.14 3.92
CA THR A 380 11.94 15.72 4.24
C THR A 380 12.18 14.76 3.07
N GLU A 381 12.36 15.30 1.86
CA GLU A 381 12.73 14.54 0.67
C GLU A 381 13.89 15.23 -0.06
N MET A 382 14.85 14.44 -0.58
CA MET A 382 15.97 14.98 -1.35
C MET A 382 15.49 15.82 -2.55
N GLY A 383 15.95 17.07 -2.61
CA GLY A 383 15.69 17.99 -3.73
C GLY A 383 14.46 18.88 -3.59
N VAL A 384 13.62 18.69 -2.56
CA VAL A 384 12.43 19.51 -2.32
C VAL A 384 12.80 20.71 -1.44
N LYS A 385 12.77 21.92 -2.03
CA LYS A 385 13.07 23.20 -1.35
C LYS A 385 11.82 24.00 -0.96
N GLU A 386 10.70 23.77 -1.63
CA GLU A 386 9.39 24.35 -1.35
C GLU A 386 8.33 23.25 -1.39
N PRO A 387 7.18 23.42 -0.71
CA PRO A 387 6.08 22.46 -0.77
C PRO A 387 5.64 22.13 -2.21
N GLU A 388 5.56 20.85 -2.52
CA GLU A 388 5.12 20.37 -3.83
C GLU A 388 3.84 19.54 -3.70
N ALA A 389 2.78 19.99 -4.38
CA ALA A 389 1.54 19.23 -4.49
C ALA A 389 1.79 17.91 -5.21
N THR A 390 1.44 16.81 -4.57
CA THR A 390 1.54 15.45 -5.11
C THR A 390 0.16 14.85 -5.22
N PHE A 391 -0.14 14.29 -6.38
CA PHE A 391 -1.42 13.64 -6.65
C PHE A 391 -1.14 12.22 -7.08
N SER A 392 -1.79 11.26 -6.44
CA SER A 392 -1.68 9.84 -6.74
C SER A 392 -3.07 9.26 -6.73
N ALA A 393 -3.63 9.06 -7.91
CA ALA A 393 -4.98 8.55 -8.07
C ALA A 393 -5.28 7.33 -7.19
N CYS A 394 -6.47 7.34 -6.58
CA CYS A 394 -6.94 6.33 -5.62
C CYS A 394 -6.00 6.14 -4.42
N PHE A 395 -5.19 7.16 -4.10
CA PHE A 395 -4.10 7.11 -3.10
C PHE A 395 -3.09 5.97 -3.36
N GLY A 396 -2.98 5.51 -4.62
CA GLY A 396 -2.27 4.28 -4.96
C GLY A 396 -1.96 4.12 -6.46
N ALA A 397 -1.81 5.21 -7.21
CA ALA A 397 -1.76 5.21 -8.68
C ALA A 397 -0.84 4.14 -9.28
N ALA A 398 0.35 3.95 -8.70
CA ALA A 398 1.35 2.99 -9.17
C ALA A 398 0.88 1.52 -9.21
N PHE A 399 -0.26 1.21 -8.58
CA PHE A 399 -0.83 -0.13 -8.47
C PHE A 399 -2.17 -0.28 -9.19
N MET A 400 -2.77 0.82 -9.63
CA MET A 400 -4.07 0.81 -10.28
C MET A 400 -3.95 0.23 -11.69
N VAL A 401 -4.72 -0.83 -11.95
CA VAL A 401 -4.78 -1.47 -13.27
C VAL A 401 -5.83 -0.81 -14.15
N TRP A 402 -7.05 -0.62 -13.64
CA TRP A 402 -8.15 0.06 -14.34
C TRP A 402 -7.99 1.59 -14.34
N HIS A 403 -8.80 2.28 -15.15
CA HIS A 403 -8.91 3.73 -15.07
C HIS A 403 -9.43 4.14 -13.68
N PRO A 404 -8.92 5.21 -13.04
CA PRO A 404 -9.30 5.59 -11.68
C PRO A 404 -10.82 5.74 -11.46
N SER A 405 -11.58 6.16 -12.49
CA SER A 405 -13.04 6.24 -12.43
C SER A 405 -13.71 4.92 -12.09
N LYS A 406 -13.18 3.78 -12.56
CA LYS A 406 -13.73 2.45 -12.25
C LYS A 406 -13.78 2.21 -10.74
N TYR A 407 -12.68 2.52 -10.05
CA TYR A 407 -12.60 2.38 -8.60
C TYR A 407 -13.45 3.42 -7.88
N ALA A 408 -13.53 4.64 -8.41
CA ALA A 408 -14.35 5.71 -7.82
C ALA A 408 -15.85 5.41 -7.91
N GLU A 409 -16.31 4.86 -9.03
CA GLU A 409 -17.70 4.43 -9.22
C GLU A 409 -18.04 3.27 -8.27
N LEU A 410 -17.18 2.26 -8.19
CA LEU A 410 -17.33 1.19 -7.19
C LEU A 410 -17.35 1.75 -5.76
N LEU A 411 -16.49 2.72 -5.44
CA LEU A 411 -16.48 3.38 -4.14
C LEU A 411 -17.81 4.09 -3.84
N ALA A 412 -18.35 4.85 -4.80
CA ALA A 412 -19.64 5.54 -4.64
C ALA A 412 -20.80 4.56 -4.44
N GLU A 413 -20.86 3.49 -5.24
CA GLU A 413 -21.87 2.43 -5.08
C GLU A 413 -21.82 1.84 -3.66
N ARG A 414 -20.61 1.53 -3.16
CA ARG A 414 -20.42 0.99 -1.81
C ARG A 414 -20.78 1.99 -0.71
N ILE A 415 -20.44 3.27 -0.88
CA ILE A 415 -20.80 4.34 0.06
C ILE A 415 -22.32 4.48 0.18
N GLU A 416 -23.03 4.52 -0.96
CA GLU A 416 -24.47 4.77 -1.01
C GLU A 416 -25.28 3.59 -0.49
N GLN A 417 -24.89 2.35 -0.83
CA GLN A 417 -25.55 1.14 -0.35
C GLN A 417 -25.44 0.95 1.17
N ASN A 418 -24.38 1.45 1.79
CA ASN A 418 -24.05 1.20 3.19
C ASN A 418 -24.15 2.45 4.09
N GLU A 419 -24.62 3.58 3.53
CA GLU A 419 -24.72 4.88 4.23
C GLU A 419 -23.39 5.30 4.90
N THR A 420 -22.27 4.96 4.26
CA THR A 420 -20.92 5.20 4.79
C THR A 420 -20.60 6.69 4.78
N SER A 421 -20.09 7.21 5.90
CA SER A 421 -19.65 8.61 5.98
C SER A 421 -18.22 8.77 5.46
N VAL A 422 -17.98 9.73 4.57
CA VAL A 422 -16.64 10.01 4.04
C VAL A 422 -16.10 11.33 4.58
N TRP A 423 -14.87 11.28 5.07
CA TRP A 423 -14.18 12.40 5.70
C TRP A 423 -12.85 12.67 5.02
N LEU A 424 -12.52 13.95 4.82
CA LEU A 424 -11.20 14.41 4.43
C LEU A 424 -10.53 15.01 5.67
N VAL A 425 -9.39 14.47 6.08
CA VAL A 425 -8.66 14.91 7.28
C VAL A 425 -7.28 15.43 6.89
N ASN A 426 -7.02 16.69 7.21
CA ASN A 426 -5.72 17.33 6.96
C ASN A 426 -4.76 17.04 8.13
N THR A 427 -3.70 16.29 7.84
CA THR A 427 -2.58 16.00 8.76
C THR A 427 -1.35 16.87 8.47
N GLY A 428 -1.49 17.82 7.55
CA GLY A 428 -0.48 18.77 7.10
C GLY A 428 -0.46 20.03 7.94
N TRP A 429 -0.48 21.19 7.31
CA TRP A 429 -0.29 22.51 7.94
C TRP A 429 -1.62 23.24 8.16
N SER A 430 -1.61 24.17 9.11
CA SER A 430 -2.65 25.17 9.36
C SER A 430 -2.01 26.50 9.78
N GLY A 431 -2.74 27.61 9.66
CA GLY A 431 -2.27 28.96 10.02
C GLY A 431 -1.32 29.61 9.02
N GLY A 432 -1.05 28.94 7.89
CA GLY A 432 -0.11 29.37 6.85
C GLY A 432 0.43 28.16 6.09
N GLY A 433 1.06 28.40 4.95
CA GLY A 433 1.83 27.36 4.25
C GLY A 433 3.10 26.99 5.03
N TYR A 434 3.79 25.93 4.60
CA TYR A 434 5.08 25.54 5.18
C TYR A 434 6.05 26.74 5.27
N GLY A 435 6.64 26.94 6.45
CA GLY A 435 7.53 28.06 6.76
C GLY A 435 6.84 29.24 7.46
N GLU A 436 5.51 29.35 7.36
CA GLU A 436 4.70 30.35 8.06
C GLU A 436 3.74 29.72 9.06
N GLY A 437 3.04 28.65 8.64
CA GLY A 437 2.11 27.90 9.47
C GLY A 437 2.77 26.75 10.23
N GLU A 438 1.97 26.05 11.02
CA GLU A 438 2.41 24.90 11.82
C GLU A 438 1.74 23.61 11.36
N ARG A 439 2.45 22.49 11.50
CA ARG A 439 1.87 21.18 11.24
C ARG A 439 0.81 20.86 12.29
N MET A 440 -0.32 20.33 11.85
CA MET A 440 -1.41 19.85 12.70
C MET A 440 -0.87 18.90 13.78
N SER A 441 -1.18 19.22 15.03
CA SER A 441 -0.72 18.41 16.15
C SER A 441 -1.34 17.02 16.08
N LEU A 442 -0.53 15.99 16.35
CA LEU A 442 -1.02 14.60 16.39
C LEU A 442 -2.15 14.42 17.41
N LYS A 443 -2.12 15.19 18.51
CA LYS A 443 -3.19 15.21 19.52
C LYS A 443 -4.53 15.67 18.93
N TYR A 444 -4.52 16.74 18.12
CA TYR A 444 -5.73 17.23 17.47
C TYR A 444 -6.21 16.27 16.39
N THR A 445 -5.31 15.74 15.56
CA THR A 445 -5.67 14.74 14.55
C THR A 445 -6.29 13.50 15.19
N ARG A 446 -5.73 12.97 16.29
CA ARG A 446 -6.34 11.85 17.02
C ARG A 446 -7.71 12.20 17.61
N SER A 447 -7.87 13.41 18.14
CA SER A 447 -9.18 13.86 18.66
C SER A 447 -10.23 13.95 17.56
N ILE A 448 -9.85 14.39 16.36
CA ILE A 448 -10.70 14.41 15.17
C ILE A 448 -11.08 12.98 14.73
N ILE A 449 -10.11 12.06 14.68
CA ILE A 449 -10.36 10.66 14.33
C ILE A 449 -11.31 10.03 15.37
N ASP A 450 -11.03 10.18 16.67
CA ASP A 450 -11.91 9.70 17.74
C ASP A 450 -13.35 10.23 17.55
N ALA A 451 -13.48 11.53 17.23
CA ALA A 451 -14.76 12.18 17.01
C ALA A 451 -15.50 11.76 15.72
N ILE A 452 -14.77 11.32 14.69
CA ILE A 452 -15.34 10.67 13.49
C ILE A 452 -15.89 9.29 13.87
N LEU A 453 -15.09 8.50 14.60
CA LEU A 453 -15.36 7.11 14.90
C LEU A 453 -16.48 6.94 15.94
N ASP A 454 -16.52 7.80 16.96
CA ASP A 454 -17.60 7.81 17.96
C ASP A 454 -18.90 8.47 17.45
N GLY A 455 -18.86 9.06 16.25
CA GLY A 455 -19.99 9.69 15.59
C GLY A 455 -20.33 11.10 16.09
N SER A 456 -19.55 11.68 17.02
CA SER A 456 -19.80 13.03 17.54
C SER A 456 -19.78 14.09 16.43
N LEU A 457 -18.91 13.93 15.41
CA LEU A 457 -18.85 14.86 14.27
C LEU A 457 -20.02 14.74 13.28
N LYS A 458 -20.82 13.65 13.31
CA LYS A 458 -21.90 13.45 12.33
C LYS A 458 -22.99 14.51 12.40
N ASN A 459 -23.24 15.04 13.61
CA ASN A 459 -24.32 15.98 13.90
C ASN A 459 -23.84 17.39 14.27
N THR A 460 -22.54 17.66 14.15
CA THR A 460 -21.97 18.97 14.45
C THR A 460 -22.38 20.00 13.39
N PRO A 461 -22.69 21.26 13.78
CA PRO A 461 -22.90 22.33 12.82
C PRO A 461 -21.71 22.45 11.85
N SER A 462 -21.99 22.63 10.57
CA SER A 462 -20.96 22.75 9.53
C SER A 462 -21.16 24.02 8.73
N VAL A 463 -20.04 24.55 8.23
CA VAL A 463 -20.00 25.66 7.26
C VAL A 463 -19.48 25.11 5.95
N LYS A 464 -20.14 25.51 4.86
CA LYS A 464 -19.71 25.11 3.52
C LYS A 464 -18.51 25.94 3.09
N ASN A 465 -17.42 25.29 2.69
CA ASN A 465 -16.30 25.94 2.04
C ASN A 465 -16.71 26.42 0.63
N GLU A 466 -16.39 27.66 0.25
CA GLU A 466 -16.89 28.26 -1.00
C GLU A 466 -16.29 27.63 -2.25
N LEU A 467 -14.97 27.40 -2.29
CA LEU A 467 -14.27 26.91 -3.48
C LEU A 467 -14.38 25.39 -3.65
N PHE A 468 -14.14 24.62 -2.59
CA PHE A 468 -14.19 23.15 -2.62
C PHE A 468 -15.60 22.59 -2.35
N GLY A 469 -16.49 23.39 -1.78
CA GLY A 469 -17.86 22.95 -1.46
C GLY A 469 -17.96 21.97 -0.29
N PHE A 470 -16.89 21.75 0.46
CA PHE A 470 -16.85 20.83 1.60
C PHE A 470 -17.75 21.28 2.75
N GLU A 471 -18.34 20.33 3.47
CA GLU A 471 -18.97 20.61 4.77
C GLU A 471 -17.91 20.55 5.88
N VAL A 472 -17.59 21.71 6.46
CA VAL A 472 -16.54 21.84 7.47
C VAL A 472 -17.17 21.98 8.86
N PRO A 473 -17.05 20.99 9.76
CA PRO A 473 -17.53 21.11 11.14
C PRO A 473 -16.97 22.36 11.83
N THR A 474 -17.78 23.06 12.62
CA THR A 474 -17.36 24.30 13.29
C THR A 474 -16.63 24.07 14.61
N GLU A 475 -16.80 22.90 15.20
CA GLU A 475 -16.25 22.51 16.49
C GLU A 475 -15.89 21.01 16.46
N CYS A 476 -14.94 20.61 17.31
CA CYS A 476 -14.60 19.21 17.51
C CYS A 476 -14.14 19.04 18.96
N PRO A 477 -14.61 18.01 19.69
CA PRO A 477 -14.16 17.76 21.05
C PRO A 477 -12.64 17.76 21.17
N ASN A 478 -12.11 18.46 22.17
CA ASN A 478 -10.67 18.58 22.47
C ASN A 478 -9.81 19.25 21.37
N VAL A 479 -10.44 19.94 20.41
CA VAL A 479 -9.77 20.76 19.40
C VAL A 479 -10.27 22.19 19.50
N PRO A 480 -9.39 23.22 19.49
CA PRO A 480 -9.84 24.61 19.48
C PRO A 480 -10.68 24.95 18.24
N ASP A 481 -11.85 25.56 18.45
CA ASP A 481 -12.81 25.90 17.38
C ASP A 481 -12.21 26.81 16.29
N GLU A 482 -11.24 27.65 16.66
CA GLU A 482 -10.55 28.52 15.70
C GLU A 482 -9.78 27.73 14.63
N ILE A 483 -9.23 26.56 15.00
CA ILE A 483 -8.46 25.70 14.10
C ILE A 483 -9.36 24.99 13.09
N MET A 484 -10.62 24.74 13.45
CA MET A 484 -11.60 24.09 12.58
C MET A 484 -11.91 24.90 11.32
N GLN A 485 -11.57 26.20 11.31
CA GLN A 485 -11.82 27.12 10.21
C GLN A 485 -10.49 27.73 9.74
N PRO A 486 -9.76 27.10 8.79
CA PRO A 486 -8.39 27.48 8.40
C PRO A 486 -8.20 28.97 8.15
N ARG A 487 -9.14 29.62 7.45
CA ARG A 487 -9.10 31.06 7.19
C ARG A 487 -8.96 31.93 8.46
N LYS A 488 -9.48 31.48 9.60
CA LYS A 488 -9.37 32.18 10.89
C LYS A 488 -8.00 32.02 11.56
N THR A 489 -7.24 31.00 11.17
CA THR A 489 -5.89 30.73 11.69
C THR A 489 -4.81 31.51 10.96
N TRP A 490 -5.09 32.00 9.75
CA TRP A 490 -4.17 32.83 8.99
C TRP A 490 -4.18 34.27 9.50
N SER A 491 -2.99 34.87 9.61
CA SER A 491 -2.85 36.27 10.00
C SER A 491 -3.37 37.25 8.94
N ASP A 492 -3.31 36.87 7.67
CA ASP A 492 -3.89 37.59 6.53
C ASP A 492 -4.90 36.69 5.78
N GLY A 493 -6.19 37.01 5.91
CA GLY A 493 -7.26 36.29 5.23
C GLY A 493 -7.18 36.36 3.70
N ASN A 494 -6.61 37.43 3.12
CA ASN A 494 -6.43 37.50 1.67
C ASN A 494 -5.32 36.54 1.19
N ALA A 495 -4.28 36.34 1.99
CA ALA A 495 -3.23 35.37 1.69
C ALA A 495 -3.78 33.94 1.70
N TYR A 496 -4.68 33.63 2.66
CA TYR A 496 -5.44 32.38 2.66
C TYR A 496 -6.26 32.22 1.37
N ASP A 497 -7.06 33.24 1.01
CA ASP A 497 -7.96 33.18 -0.16
C ASP A 497 -7.15 32.95 -1.47
N GLN A 498 -5.95 33.54 -1.57
CA GLN A 498 -5.03 33.32 -2.69
C GLN A 498 -4.42 31.91 -2.71
N ALA A 499 -4.01 31.38 -1.56
CA ALA A 499 -3.48 30.03 -1.43
C ALA A 499 -4.56 28.98 -1.75
N GLU A 500 -5.79 29.20 -1.30
CA GLU A 500 -6.94 28.36 -1.58
C GLU A 500 -7.26 28.29 -3.07
N LEU A 501 -7.33 29.44 -3.74
CA LEU A 501 -7.53 29.50 -5.18
C LEU A 501 -6.39 28.83 -5.96
N LYS A 502 -5.14 28.97 -5.49
CA LYS A 502 -3.98 28.30 -6.10
C LYS A 502 -4.12 26.78 -6.00
N LEU A 503 -4.47 26.26 -4.82
CA LEU A 503 -4.67 24.82 -4.61
C LEU A 503 -5.84 24.30 -5.45
N ALA A 504 -6.98 24.98 -5.46
CA ALA A 504 -8.14 24.62 -6.29
C ALA A 504 -7.80 24.52 -7.79
N LYS A 505 -6.98 25.46 -8.30
CA LYS A 505 -6.47 25.40 -9.69
C LYS A 505 -5.55 24.19 -9.93
N MET A 506 -4.76 23.78 -8.95
CA MET A 506 -3.93 22.57 -9.05
C MET A 506 -4.79 21.30 -9.16
N PHE A 507 -5.85 21.18 -8.34
CA PHE A 507 -6.83 20.10 -8.44
C PHE A 507 -7.45 20.04 -9.85
N LYS A 508 -8.00 21.15 -10.36
CA LYS A 508 -8.57 21.20 -11.71
C LYS A 508 -7.55 20.86 -12.79
N LYS A 509 -6.31 21.36 -12.68
CA LYS A 509 -5.24 21.05 -13.65
C LYS A 509 -4.91 19.55 -13.64
N ASN A 510 -4.80 18.95 -12.46
CA ASN A 510 -4.52 17.54 -12.33
C ASN A 510 -5.64 16.69 -12.94
N PHE A 511 -6.89 17.02 -12.62
CA PHE A 511 -8.05 16.20 -12.96
C PHE A 511 -8.29 16.06 -14.47
N LYS A 512 -7.80 16.99 -15.28
CA LYS A 512 -7.92 16.96 -16.75
C LYS A 512 -7.51 15.63 -17.39
N GLN A 513 -6.54 14.93 -16.81
CA GLN A 513 -6.08 13.64 -17.33
C GLN A 513 -7.11 12.51 -17.17
N PHE A 514 -8.10 12.67 -16.28
CA PHE A 514 -9.13 11.68 -15.98
C PHE A 514 -10.49 12.02 -16.61
N GLU A 515 -10.66 13.23 -17.15
CA GLU A 515 -11.96 13.74 -17.63
C GLU A 515 -12.59 12.84 -18.70
N ALA A 516 -11.80 12.36 -19.66
CA ALA A 516 -12.31 11.55 -20.77
C ALA A 516 -12.95 10.23 -20.32
N GLY A 517 -12.57 9.70 -19.16
CA GLY A 517 -13.11 8.48 -18.57
C GLY A 517 -13.94 8.70 -17.30
N SER A 518 -14.27 9.96 -16.94
CA SER A 518 -15.01 10.28 -15.71
C SER A 518 -16.45 10.71 -16.02
N SER A 519 -17.39 10.35 -15.13
CA SER A 519 -18.76 10.80 -15.24
C SER A 519 -18.89 12.32 -15.00
N SER A 520 -19.96 12.93 -15.54
CA SER A 520 -20.19 14.37 -15.37
C SER A 520 -20.39 14.79 -13.91
N GLU A 521 -20.86 13.87 -13.07
CA GLU A 521 -21.04 14.08 -11.64
C GLU A 521 -19.68 14.23 -10.94
N ILE A 522 -18.73 13.34 -11.24
CA ILE A 522 -17.37 13.41 -10.70
C ILE A 522 -16.71 14.73 -11.11
N ILE A 523 -16.76 15.09 -12.40
CA ILE A 523 -16.10 16.29 -12.93
C ILE A 523 -16.63 17.57 -12.24
N LYS A 524 -17.94 17.63 -11.98
CA LYS A 524 -18.60 18.79 -11.34
C LYS A 524 -18.38 18.85 -9.83
N ALA A 525 -17.98 17.75 -9.19
CA ALA A 525 -17.71 17.71 -7.75
C ALA A 525 -16.35 18.29 -7.35
N GLY A 526 -15.48 18.57 -8.33
CA GLY A 526 -14.22 19.26 -8.08
C GLY A 526 -14.39 20.75 -7.75
N PRO A 527 -13.32 21.43 -7.29
CA PRO A 527 -13.38 22.81 -6.86
C PRO A 527 -13.93 23.75 -7.94
N ASP A 528 -14.72 24.75 -7.53
CA ASP A 528 -15.20 25.81 -8.40
C ASP A 528 -14.17 26.94 -8.44
N VAL A 529 -13.58 27.18 -9.61
CA VAL A 529 -12.53 28.18 -9.82
C VAL A 529 -12.94 29.24 -10.85
N SER A 530 -14.24 29.33 -11.14
CA SER A 530 -14.82 30.23 -12.15
C SER A 530 -14.64 31.70 -11.83
#